data_AF-A0A366MBD5-F1
#
_entry.id   AF-A0A366MBD5-F1
#
_cell.length_a   1.000
_cell.length_b   1.000
_cell.length_c   1.000
_cell.angle_alpha   90.00
_cell.angle_beta   90.00
_cell.angle_gamma   90.00
#
_symmetry.space_group_name_H-M   'P 1'
#
loop_
_entity.id
_entity.type
_entity.pdbx_description
1 polymer ?
#
loop_
_entity_poly.entity_id
_entity_poly.type
_entity_poly.pdbx_seq_one_letter_code
_entity_poly.pdbx_strand_id
1 'polypeptide(L)'
;MKASFSDLTMWIISICVFVAVFICIICNMAFTNTIGWLVYPVCSLIFGWLVLMPILYYKKRGIKISFAIITALVMPFLLVIDQFDGGVNWFLPIGVPVSATGIVFMWILYGLLIKPRNIWFTVPAIIFLISLLCICIDMIVKHALGDAGFPWSYLVASITSFLAIVISIFGFVMKKRSLQTE
;
A
#
# COMPACT_ATOMS: atom_id res chain seq x y z
N MET A 1 17.99 -4.06 28.62
CA MET A 1 18.90 -4.44 27.52
C MET A 1 18.10 -4.78 26.24
N LYS A 2 17.33 -3.84 25.67
CA LYS A 2 16.40 -4.08 24.53
C LYS A 2 16.58 -3.11 23.35
N ALA A 3 17.54 -2.18 23.44
CA ALA A 3 17.86 -1.19 22.40
C ALA A 3 18.72 -1.80 21.28
N SER A 4 19.76 -2.58 21.63
CA SER A 4 20.77 -3.11 20.69
C SER A 4 20.21 -3.83 19.45
N PHE A 5 19.18 -4.67 19.57
CA PHE A 5 18.69 -5.45 18.43
C PHE A 5 17.92 -4.60 17.40
N SER A 6 17.20 -3.57 17.86
CA SER A 6 16.44 -2.68 16.97
C SER A 6 17.35 -1.71 16.23
N ASP A 7 18.41 -1.26 16.92
CA ASP A 7 19.40 -0.38 16.32
C ASP A 7 20.21 -1.14 15.27
N LEU A 8 20.64 -2.37 15.59
CA LEU A 8 21.41 -3.20 14.67
C LEU A 8 20.64 -3.57 13.40
N THR A 9 19.34 -3.88 13.50
CA THR A 9 18.51 -4.11 12.30
C THR A 9 18.36 -2.86 11.45
N MET A 10 18.22 -1.67 12.06
CA MET A 10 18.20 -0.41 11.31
C MET A 10 19.49 -0.17 10.55
N TRP A 11 20.65 -0.35 11.20
CA TRP A 11 21.95 -0.19 10.54
C TRP A 11 22.11 -1.15 9.36
N ILE A 12 21.74 -2.42 9.53
CA ILE A 12 21.81 -3.42 8.45
C ILE A 12 20.92 -3.01 7.28
N ILE A 13 19.65 -2.67 7.52
CA ILE A 13 18.72 -2.31 6.44
C ILE A 13 19.22 -1.03 5.73
N SER A 14 19.81 -0.08 6.47
CA SER A 14 20.41 1.14 5.89
C SER A 14 21.49 0.78 4.90
N ILE A 15 22.47 0.03 5.39
CA ILE A 15 23.63 -0.36 4.61
C ILE A 15 23.18 -1.15 3.39
N CYS A 16 22.25 -2.10 3.54
CA CYS A 16 21.70 -2.86 2.42
C CYS A 16 21.04 -1.95 1.36
N VAL A 17 20.23 -0.96 1.78
CA VAL A 17 19.59 -0.03 0.83
C VAL A 17 20.63 0.83 0.11
N PHE A 18 21.59 1.41 0.83
CA PHE A 18 22.63 2.24 0.22
C PHE A 18 23.54 1.43 -0.72
N VAL A 19 23.86 0.19 -0.36
CA VAL A 19 24.60 -0.73 -1.24
C VAL A 19 23.77 -1.06 -2.48
N ALA A 20 22.47 -1.34 -2.35
CA ALA A 20 21.61 -1.58 -3.49
C ALA A 20 21.54 -0.38 -4.43
N VAL A 21 21.42 0.85 -3.91
CA VAL A 21 21.49 2.09 -4.69
C VAL A 21 22.82 2.17 -5.45
N PHE A 22 23.94 1.91 -4.77
CA PHE A 22 25.26 1.95 -5.38
C PHE A 22 25.43 0.93 -6.50
N ILE A 23 24.93 -0.30 -6.30
CA ILE A 23 24.93 -1.35 -7.32
C ILE A 23 24.09 -0.92 -8.53
N CYS A 24 22.89 -0.37 -8.32
CA CYS A 24 22.05 0.13 -9.41
C CYS A 24 22.74 1.24 -10.22
N ILE A 25 23.48 2.13 -9.57
CA ILE A 25 24.28 3.19 -10.23
C ILE A 25 25.34 2.55 -11.13
N ILE A 26 26.13 1.61 -10.62
CA ILE A 26 27.18 0.92 -11.39
C ILE A 26 26.58 0.18 -12.58
N CYS A 27 25.51 -0.59 -12.37
CA CYS A 27 24.83 -1.31 -13.44
C CYS A 27 24.31 -0.37 -14.52
N ASN A 28 23.71 0.77 -14.14
CA ASN A 28 23.21 1.74 -15.10
C ASN A 28 24.33 2.38 -15.93
N MET A 29 25.47 2.70 -15.29
CA MET A 29 26.66 3.18 -16.00
C MET A 29 27.24 2.13 -16.96
N ALA A 30 27.17 0.84 -16.60
CA ALA A 30 27.68 -0.25 -17.42
C ALA A 30 26.81 -0.53 -18.66
N PHE A 31 25.49 -0.42 -18.53
CA PHE A 31 24.57 -0.83 -19.60
C PHE A 31 24.10 0.30 -20.51
N THR A 32 23.79 1.49 -19.97
CA THR A 32 22.93 2.43 -20.73
C THR A 32 23.45 3.86 -20.79
N ASN A 33 24.50 4.25 -20.05
CA ASN A 33 25.10 5.61 -20.02
C ASN A 33 24.08 6.78 -19.92
N THR A 34 22.83 6.51 -19.60
CA THR A 34 21.69 7.43 -19.58
C THR A 34 21.06 7.36 -18.21
N ILE A 35 20.56 8.48 -17.72
CA ILE A 35 20.10 8.60 -16.32
C ILE A 35 18.68 8.01 -16.13
N GLY A 36 17.91 7.82 -17.21
CA GLY A 36 16.49 7.46 -17.14
C GLY A 36 16.20 6.19 -16.34
N TRP A 37 16.90 5.09 -16.61
CA TRP A 37 16.62 3.81 -15.95
C TRP A 37 17.02 3.78 -14.47
N LEU A 38 18.00 4.60 -14.08
CA LEU A 38 18.49 4.68 -12.69
C LEU A 38 17.46 5.31 -11.73
N VAL A 39 16.62 6.22 -12.22
CA VAL A 39 15.71 6.99 -11.37
C VAL A 39 14.70 6.08 -10.67
N TYR A 40 14.10 5.13 -11.39
CA TYR A 40 13.10 4.21 -10.85
C TYR A 40 13.60 3.41 -9.62
N PRO A 41 14.70 2.64 -9.70
CA PRO A 41 15.20 1.86 -8.56
C PRO A 41 15.68 2.76 -7.43
N VAL A 42 16.36 3.88 -7.71
CA VAL A 42 16.89 4.76 -6.67
C VAL A 42 15.76 5.45 -5.90
N CYS A 43 14.77 6.03 -6.60
CA CYS A 43 13.63 6.66 -5.96
C CYS A 43 12.81 5.64 -5.14
N SER A 44 12.61 4.42 -5.65
CA SER A 44 11.88 3.37 -4.94
C SER A 44 12.60 2.91 -3.67
N LEU A 45 13.92 2.74 -3.74
CA LEU A 45 14.75 2.37 -2.58
C LEU A 45 14.74 3.46 -1.50
N ILE A 46 14.91 4.73 -1.88
CA ILE A 46 14.88 5.86 -0.95
C ILE A 46 13.47 6.01 -0.34
N PHE A 47 12.41 5.87 -1.14
CA PHE A 47 11.04 5.91 -0.66
C PHE A 47 10.76 4.79 0.36
N GLY A 48 11.11 3.55 0.02
CA GLY A 48 10.95 2.40 0.91
C GLY A 48 11.72 2.60 2.23
N TRP A 49 12.96 3.08 2.13
CA TRP A 49 13.79 3.40 3.28
C TRP A 49 13.14 4.41 4.24
N LEU A 50 12.62 5.52 3.70
CA LEU A 50 11.91 6.56 4.48
C LEU A 50 10.64 6.02 5.15
N VAL A 51 9.94 5.09 4.51
CA VAL A 51 8.73 4.46 5.07
C VAL A 51 9.08 3.43 6.15
N LEU A 52 10.16 2.67 5.99
CA LEU A 52 10.60 1.63 6.93
C LEU A 52 11.20 2.21 8.21
N MET A 53 11.93 3.31 8.11
CA MET A 53 12.63 3.95 9.23
C MET A 53 11.73 4.23 10.47
N PRO A 54 10.56 4.88 10.33
CA PRO A 54 9.69 5.14 11.48
C PRO A 54 9.13 3.87 12.12
N ILE A 55 8.82 2.83 11.32
CA ILE A 55 8.34 1.53 11.83
C ILE A 55 9.39 0.90 12.72
N LEU A 56 10.65 0.91 12.32
CA LEU A 56 11.75 0.33 13.07
C LEU A 56 12.07 1.15 14.33
N TYR A 57 12.08 2.48 14.22
CA TYR A 57 12.46 3.37 15.33
C TYR A 57 11.36 3.51 16.40
N TYR A 58 10.12 3.78 15.99
CA TYR A 58 9.02 4.10 16.89
C TYR A 58 8.05 2.91 17.13
N LYS A 59 8.34 1.73 16.58
CA LYS A 59 7.53 0.49 16.70
C LYS A 59 6.04 0.76 16.50
N LYS A 60 5.23 0.68 17.57
CA LYS A 60 3.77 0.88 17.52
C LYS A 60 3.35 2.30 17.08
N ARG A 61 4.13 3.34 17.43
CA ARG A 61 3.87 4.71 16.96
C ARG A 61 4.41 4.95 15.55
N GLY A 62 5.38 4.11 15.14
CA GLY A 62 6.01 4.15 13.82
C GLY A 62 5.03 3.95 12.67
N ILE A 63 4.04 3.07 12.84
CA ILE A 63 3.05 2.78 11.80
C ILE A 63 2.29 4.05 11.38
N LYS A 64 1.87 4.90 12.34
CA LYS A 64 1.18 6.17 12.04
C LYS A 64 2.08 7.11 11.24
N ILE A 65 3.34 7.20 11.64
CA ILE A 65 4.32 8.11 11.03
C ILE A 65 4.64 7.63 9.61
N SER A 66 4.86 6.32 9.41
CA SER A 66 5.03 5.74 8.08
C SER A 66 3.83 5.96 7.19
N PHE A 67 2.62 5.90 7.74
CA PHE A 67 1.40 6.15 6.98
C PHE A 67 1.29 7.62 6.55
N ALA A 68 1.69 8.54 7.42
CA ALA A 68 1.80 9.96 7.08
C ALA A 68 2.87 10.22 6.01
N ILE A 69 4.04 9.56 6.10
CA ILE A 69 5.11 9.66 5.10
C ILE A 69 4.63 9.14 3.76
N ILE A 70 3.98 7.98 3.69
CA ILE A 70 3.40 7.45 2.45
C ILE A 70 2.43 8.49 1.86
N THR A 71 1.51 9.02 2.67
CA THR A 71 0.53 10.02 2.21
C THR A 71 1.22 11.27 1.62
N ALA A 72 2.30 11.75 2.25
CA ALA A 72 3.02 12.94 1.82
C ALA A 72 3.95 12.69 0.63
N LEU A 73 4.61 11.53 0.56
CA LEU A 73 5.66 11.23 -0.43
C LEU A 73 5.16 10.47 -1.66
N VAL A 74 4.01 9.79 -1.62
CA VAL A 74 3.51 9.04 -2.78
C VAL A 74 3.30 9.96 -3.98
N MET A 75 2.68 11.13 -3.79
CA MET A 75 2.45 12.10 -4.86
C MET A 75 3.74 12.63 -5.49
N PRO A 76 4.72 13.18 -4.73
CA PRO A 76 5.98 13.64 -5.33
C PRO A 76 6.80 12.49 -5.93
N PHE A 77 6.75 11.29 -5.36
CA PHE A 77 7.41 10.10 -5.92
C PHE A 77 6.87 9.77 -7.33
N LEU A 78 5.55 9.73 -7.48
CA LEU A 78 4.89 9.49 -8.77
C LEU A 78 5.18 10.62 -9.78
N LEU A 79 5.20 11.88 -9.34
CA LEU A 79 5.57 13.03 -10.17
C LEU A 79 7.00 12.94 -10.72
N VAL A 80 7.95 12.56 -9.87
CA VAL A 80 9.34 12.37 -10.31
C VAL A 80 9.39 11.31 -11.40
N ILE A 81 8.72 10.17 -11.21
CA ILE A 81 8.72 9.11 -12.22
C ILE A 81 8.15 9.60 -13.56
N ASP A 82 7.01 10.27 -13.56
CA ASP A 82 6.33 10.78 -14.78
C ASP A 82 7.22 11.75 -15.59
N GLN A 83 7.98 12.61 -14.90
CA GLN A 83 8.91 13.54 -15.54
C GLN A 83 10.07 12.82 -16.24
N PHE A 84 10.59 11.75 -15.65
CA PHE A 84 11.72 10.99 -16.21
C PHE A 84 11.29 9.92 -17.22
N ASP A 85 9.99 9.58 -17.28
CA ASP A 85 9.39 8.65 -18.23
C ASP A 85 9.13 9.27 -19.62
N GLY A 86 9.63 10.49 -19.86
CA GLY A 86 9.54 11.17 -21.16
C GLY A 86 8.28 12.02 -21.36
N GLY A 87 7.60 12.43 -20.28
CA GLY A 87 6.48 13.37 -20.34
C GLY A 87 5.15 12.76 -20.82
N VAL A 88 5.03 11.43 -20.78
CA VAL A 88 3.75 10.74 -20.89
C VAL A 88 2.92 11.17 -19.68
N ASN A 89 1.94 12.06 -19.86
CA ASN A 89 1.08 12.60 -18.81
C ASN A 89 0.14 11.52 -18.22
N TRP A 90 0.67 10.38 -17.77
CA TRP A 90 -0.09 9.28 -17.16
C TRP A 90 -0.30 9.52 -15.66
N PHE A 91 0.56 10.33 -15.04
CA PHE A 91 0.44 10.74 -13.65
C PHE A 91 -0.92 11.37 -13.34
N LEU A 92 -1.37 12.34 -14.14
CA LEU A 92 -2.63 13.05 -13.88
C LEU A 92 -3.89 12.16 -14.04
N PRO A 93 -4.08 11.43 -15.15
CA PRO A 93 -5.29 10.62 -15.37
C PRO A 93 -5.30 9.29 -14.62
N ILE A 94 -4.12 8.71 -14.29
CA ILE A 94 -4.03 7.38 -13.64
C ILE A 94 -3.37 7.49 -12.27
N GLY A 95 -2.17 8.06 -12.20
CA GLY A 95 -1.36 8.08 -10.98
C GLY A 95 -2.05 8.77 -9.79
N VAL A 96 -2.58 9.97 -10.01
CA VAL A 96 -3.29 10.77 -9.00
C VAL A 96 -4.56 10.08 -8.47
N PRO A 97 -5.53 9.68 -9.32
CA PRO A 97 -6.76 9.07 -8.81
C PRO A 97 -6.52 7.71 -8.15
N VAL A 98 -5.62 6.88 -8.68
CA VAL A 98 -5.28 5.58 -8.07
C VAL A 98 -4.60 5.77 -6.71
N SER A 99 -3.60 6.66 -6.63
CA SER A 99 -2.89 6.93 -5.37
C SER A 99 -3.81 7.56 -4.32
N ALA A 100 -4.66 8.50 -4.70
CA ALA A 100 -5.64 9.12 -3.80
C ALA A 100 -6.60 8.07 -3.23
N THR A 101 -7.11 7.17 -4.06
CA THR A 101 -8.01 6.08 -3.64
C THR A 101 -7.29 5.13 -2.67
N GLY A 102 -6.04 4.76 -2.96
CA GLY A 102 -5.21 3.94 -2.09
C GLY A 102 -4.93 4.58 -0.74
N ILE A 103 -4.65 5.88 -0.70
CA ILE A 103 -4.43 6.65 0.55
C ILE A 103 -5.71 6.66 1.40
N VAL A 104 -6.86 6.96 0.81
CA VAL A 104 -8.16 6.95 1.52
C VAL A 104 -8.41 5.57 2.11
N PHE A 105 -8.26 4.52 1.31
CA PHE A 105 -8.43 3.14 1.73
C PHE A 105 -7.55 2.77 2.93
N MET A 106 -6.27 3.13 2.84
CA MET A 106 -5.28 2.87 3.86
C MET A 106 -5.61 3.54 5.19
N TRP A 107 -6.10 4.78 5.19
CA TRP A 107 -6.55 5.47 6.41
C TRP A 107 -7.81 4.84 7.00
N ILE A 108 -8.77 4.42 6.18
CA ILE A 108 -9.97 3.71 6.65
C ILE A 108 -9.58 2.38 7.29
N LEU A 109 -8.70 1.60 6.64
CA LEU A 109 -8.19 0.35 7.17
C LEU A 109 -7.44 0.57 8.49
N TYR A 110 -6.61 1.60 8.56
CA TYR A 110 -5.91 1.97 9.80
C TYR A 110 -6.88 2.28 10.95
N GLY A 111 -7.92 3.07 10.68
CA GLY A 111 -8.97 3.40 11.64
C GLY A 111 -9.74 2.16 12.13
N LEU A 112 -10.01 1.22 11.23
CA LEU A 112 -10.67 -0.04 11.56
C LEU A 112 -9.80 -0.97 12.42
N LEU A 113 -8.48 -0.98 12.18
CA LEU A 113 -7.53 -1.81 12.91
C LEU A 113 -7.12 -1.24 14.27
N ILE A 114 -7.11 0.08 14.46
CA ILE A 114 -6.71 0.68 15.76
C ILE A 114 -7.77 0.52 16.85
N LYS A 115 -9.05 0.47 16.46
CA LYS A 115 -10.17 0.23 17.37
C LYS A 115 -10.91 -1.03 16.92
N PRO A 116 -10.29 -2.21 17.07
CA PRO A 116 -10.95 -3.44 16.67
C PRO A 116 -12.19 -3.60 17.55
N ARG A 117 -13.36 -3.68 16.91
CA ARG A 117 -14.58 -4.18 17.57
C ARG A 117 -14.45 -5.71 17.66
N ASN A 118 -15.57 -6.42 17.73
CA ASN A 118 -15.55 -7.86 17.59
C ASN A 118 -14.94 -8.25 16.24
N ILE A 119 -14.05 -9.25 16.27
CA ILE A 119 -13.42 -9.84 15.08
C ILE A 119 -14.44 -10.21 14.00
N TRP A 120 -15.63 -10.64 14.43
CA TRP A 120 -16.79 -10.96 13.61
C TRP A 120 -17.36 -9.79 12.79
N PHE A 121 -17.07 -8.54 13.16
CA PHE A 121 -17.41 -7.35 12.38
C PHE A 121 -16.20 -6.74 11.67
N THR A 122 -15.01 -6.82 12.30
CA THR A 122 -13.78 -6.26 11.75
C THR A 122 -13.34 -7.01 10.47
N VAL A 123 -13.33 -8.35 10.49
CA VAL A 123 -12.90 -9.16 9.34
C VAL A 123 -13.77 -8.95 8.10
N PRO A 124 -15.11 -9.07 8.16
CA PRO A 124 -15.93 -8.85 6.97
C PRO A 124 -15.86 -7.40 6.46
N ALA A 125 -15.71 -6.42 7.35
CA ALA A 125 -15.52 -5.03 6.94
C ALA A 125 -14.22 -4.82 6.16
N ILE A 126 -13.11 -5.47 6.54
CA ILE A 126 -11.84 -5.42 5.79
C ILE A 126 -12.00 -6.07 4.41
N ILE A 127 -12.61 -7.26 4.34
CA ILE A 127 -12.82 -7.98 3.08
C ILE A 127 -13.65 -7.13 2.12
N PHE A 128 -14.75 -6.56 2.62
CA PHE A 128 -15.62 -5.69 1.83
C PHE A 128 -14.89 -4.42 1.35
N LEU A 129 -14.04 -3.84 2.20
CA LEU A 129 -13.19 -2.72 1.80
C LEU A 129 -12.33 -3.13 0.60
N ILE A 130 -11.61 -4.25 0.68
CA ILE A 130 -10.70 -4.70 -0.39
C ILE A 130 -11.46 -4.88 -1.71
N SER A 131 -12.67 -5.44 -1.66
CA SER A 131 -13.55 -5.56 -2.83
C SER A 131 -13.84 -4.20 -3.47
N LEU A 132 -14.17 -3.19 -2.65
CA LEU A 132 -14.46 -1.84 -3.10
C LEU A 132 -13.23 -1.19 -3.75
N LEU A 133 -12.04 -1.37 -3.17
CA LEU A 133 -10.79 -0.85 -3.72
C LEU A 133 -10.52 -1.40 -5.13
N CYS A 134 -10.69 -2.70 -5.34
CA CYS A 134 -10.50 -3.33 -6.65
C CYS A 134 -11.44 -2.72 -7.71
N ILE A 135 -12.71 -2.50 -7.38
CA ILE A 135 -13.67 -1.85 -8.29
C ILE A 135 -13.25 -0.42 -8.60
N CYS A 136 -12.88 0.37 -7.58
CA CYS A 136 -12.48 1.77 -7.77
C CYS A 136 -11.27 1.89 -8.70
N ILE A 137 -10.24 1.05 -8.51
CA ILE A 137 -9.05 1.05 -9.37
C ILE A 137 -9.43 0.69 -10.81
N ASP A 138 -10.24 -0.36 -11.00
CA ASP A 138 -10.68 -0.82 -12.33
C ASP A 138 -11.46 0.28 -13.08
N MET A 139 -12.32 1.00 -12.38
CA MET A 139 -13.06 2.14 -12.93
C MET A 139 -12.15 3.30 -13.35
N ILE A 140 -11.14 3.63 -12.53
CA ILE A 140 -10.16 4.68 -12.84
C ILE A 140 -9.35 4.30 -14.07
N VAL A 141 -8.87 3.06 -14.13
CA VAL A 141 -8.07 2.54 -15.24
C VAL A 141 -8.88 2.51 -16.53
N LYS A 142 -10.14 2.05 -16.49
CA LYS A 142 -11.07 2.07 -17.63
C LYS A 142 -11.29 3.48 -18.17
N HIS A 143 -11.47 4.44 -17.28
CA HIS A 143 -11.67 5.83 -17.67
C HIS A 143 -10.43 6.41 -18.38
N ALA A 144 -9.23 6.00 -17.96
CA ALA A 144 -7.98 6.55 -18.49
C ALA A 144 -7.46 5.84 -19.76
N LEU A 145 -7.66 4.52 -19.91
CA LEU A 145 -7.11 3.73 -21.01
C LEU A 145 -8.13 3.35 -22.10
N GLY A 146 -9.43 3.62 -21.88
CA GLY A 146 -10.50 3.08 -22.72
C GLY A 146 -10.72 1.58 -22.46
N ASP A 147 -11.84 1.01 -22.95
CA ASP A 147 -12.34 -0.33 -22.58
C ASP A 147 -11.25 -1.44 -22.63
N ALA A 148 -10.69 -1.73 -21.46
CA ALA A 148 -9.67 -2.74 -21.27
C ALA A 148 -10.32 -4.04 -20.78
N GLY A 149 -10.78 -4.86 -21.74
CA GLY A 149 -11.00 -6.29 -21.55
C GLY A 149 -11.99 -6.74 -20.47
N PHE A 150 -11.95 -8.04 -20.17
CA PHE A 150 -12.89 -8.71 -19.28
C PHE A 150 -12.82 -8.17 -17.85
N PRO A 151 -13.94 -7.88 -17.18
CA PRO A 151 -13.99 -7.27 -15.85
C PRO A 151 -13.66 -8.27 -14.73
N TRP A 152 -12.42 -8.78 -14.70
CA TRP A 152 -11.91 -9.70 -13.69
C TRP A 152 -12.08 -9.13 -12.27
N SER A 153 -11.83 -7.84 -12.10
CA SER A 153 -11.98 -7.12 -10.84
C SER A 153 -13.41 -7.18 -10.28
N TYR A 154 -14.41 -7.14 -11.17
CA TYR A 154 -15.83 -7.20 -10.78
C TYR A 154 -16.24 -8.59 -10.29
N LEU A 155 -15.72 -9.64 -10.94
CA LEU A 155 -15.94 -11.03 -10.53
C LEU A 155 -15.32 -11.28 -9.14
N VAL A 156 -14.07 -10.84 -8.95
CA VAL A 156 -13.38 -10.94 -7.65
C VAL A 156 -14.13 -10.17 -6.57
N ALA A 157 -14.59 -8.95 -6.85
CA ALA A 157 -15.32 -8.13 -5.90
C ALA A 157 -16.68 -8.76 -5.51
N SER A 158 -17.36 -9.41 -6.45
CA SER A 158 -18.61 -10.12 -6.19
C SER A 158 -18.43 -11.31 -5.23
N ILE A 159 -17.45 -12.19 -5.53
CA ILE A 159 -17.16 -13.36 -4.68
C ILE A 159 -16.74 -12.93 -3.28
N THR A 160 -15.83 -11.95 -3.18
CA THR A 160 -15.33 -11.47 -1.88
C THR A 160 -16.41 -10.76 -1.05
N SER A 161 -17.31 -10.01 -1.68
CA SER A 161 -18.46 -9.41 -1.00
C SER A 161 -19.42 -10.46 -0.46
N PHE A 162 -19.67 -11.53 -1.22
CA PHE A 162 -20.51 -12.64 -0.77
C PHE A 162 -19.90 -13.34 0.46
N LEU A 163 -18.60 -13.63 0.43
CA LEU A 163 -17.88 -14.20 1.57
C LEU A 163 -17.95 -13.30 2.81
N ALA A 164 -17.80 -11.98 2.64
CA ALA A 164 -17.91 -11.03 3.75
C ALA A 164 -19.29 -11.09 4.42
N ILE A 165 -20.37 -11.18 3.64
CA ILE A 165 -21.74 -11.30 4.17
C ILE A 165 -21.91 -12.61 4.95
N VAL A 166 -21.46 -13.74 4.40
CA VAL A 166 -21.55 -15.06 5.06
C VAL A 166 -20.81 -15.06 6.40
N ILE A 167 -19.58 -14.53 6.43
CA ILE A 167 -18.77 -14.43 7.65
C ILE A 167 -19.45 -13.54 8.70
N SER A 168 -20.05 -12.42 8.26
CA SER A 168 -20.76 -11.50 9.16
C SER A 168 -22.02 -12.15 9.77
N ILE A 169 -22.79 -12.91 8.98
CA ILE A 169 -23.98 -13.63 9.47
C ILE A 169 -23.57 -14.71 10.48
N PHE A 170 -22.57 -15.52 10.13
CA PHE A 170 -22.08 -16.58 11.01
C PHE A 170 -21.56 -16.01 12.34
N GLY A 171 -20.83 -14.90 12.27
CA GLY A 171 -20.34 -14.20 13.45
C GLY A 171 -21.44 -13.61 14.33
N PHE A 172 -22.53 -13.12 13.72
CA PHE A 172 -23.70 -12.65 14.48
C PHE A 172 -24.41 -13.81 15.21
N VAL A 173 -24.59 -14.94 14.53
CA VAL A 173 -25.22 -16.14 15.11
C VAL A 173 -24.38 -16.70 16.27
N MET A 174 -23.06 -16.80 16.08
CA MET A 174 -22.12 -17.26 17.11
C MET A 174 -22.11 -16.33 18.34
N LYS A 175 -22.09 -15.01 18.12
CA LYS A 175 -22.17 -14.02 19.20
C LYS A 175 -23.49 -14.10 19.95
N LYS A 176 -24.61 -14.32 19.24
CA LYS A 176 -25.92 -14.47 19.88
C LYS A 176 -25.98 -15.72 20.76
N ARG A 177 -25.36 -16.83 20.34
CA ARG A 177 -25.30 -18.07 21.13
C ARG A 177 -24.46 -17.94 22.39
N SER A 178 -23.30 -17.26 22.35
CA SER A 178 -22.45 -17.09 23.54
C SER A 178 -23.13 -16.28 24.65
N LEU A 179 -24.02 -15.36 24.30
CA LEU A 179 -24.78 -14.53 25.25
C LEU A 179 -25.99 -15.25 25.88
N GLN A 180 -26.35 -16.44 25.39
CA GLN A 180 -27.47 -17.23 25.95
C GLN A 180 -26.99 -18.33 26.91
N THR A 181 -25.67 -18.54 27.01
CA THR A 181 -25.04 -19.56 27.87
C THR A 181 -24.42 -19.00 29.15
N GLU A 182 -24.43 -17.67 29.33
CA GLU A 182 -24.14 -16.97 30.60
C GLU A 182 -25.45 -16.61 31.30
#